data_AF-A0A356WWZ2-F1
#
_entry.id   AF-A0A356WWZ2-F1
#
_cell.length_a   1.000
_cell.length_b   1.000
_cell.length_c   1.000
_cell.angle_alpha   90.00
_cell.angle_beta   90.00
_cell.angle_gamma   90.00
#
_symmetry.space_group_name_H-M   'P 1'
#
loop_
_entity.id
_entity.type
_entity.pdbx_description
1 polymer ?
#
loop_
_entity_poly.entity_id
_entity_poly.type
_entity_poly.pdbx_seq_one_letter_code
_entity_poly.pdbx_strand_id
1 'polypeptide(L)' 'NRLEKLNERLSKVVEMRFFGEMSIEDTAEALGVSKSTVKRDWVKARGWLYKELKGKFEID' A
#
# COMPACT_ATOMS: atom_id res chain seq x y z
N ASN A 1 10.75 -3.46 3.21
CA ASN A 1 9.88 -4.05 4.28
C ASN A 1 9.30 -5.41 3.80
N ARG A 2 8.51 -6.15 4.60
CA ARG A 2 7.95 -7.48 4.18
C ARG A 2 7.00 -7.37 2.97
N LEU A 3 6.20 -6.31 2.90
CA LEU A 3 5.29 -6.06 1.78
C LEU A 3 6.06 -5.82 0.48
N GLU A 4 7.16 -5.07 0.55
CA GLU A 4 8.04 -4.78 -0.59
C GLU A 4 8.59 -6.05 -1.24
N LYS A 5 9.01 -7.04 -0.43
CA LYS A 5 9.48 -8.35 -0.93
C LYS A 5 8.37 -9.14 -1.65
N LEU A 6 7.11 -8.93 -1.27
CA LEU A 6 5.97 -9.56 -1.93
C LEU A 6 5.55 -8.80 -3.18
N ASN A 7 5.48 -7.48 -3.08
CA ASN A 7 5.11 -6.59 -4.17
C ASN A 7 5.63 -5.17 -3.87
N GLU A 8 6.67 -4.77 -4.60
CA GLU A 8 7.31 -3.47 -4.46
C GLU A 8 6.32 -2.31 -4.66
N ARG A 9 5.42 -2.40 -5.66
CA ARG A 9 4.45 -1.32 -5.95
C ARG A 9 3.43 -1.14 -4.84
N LEU A 10 2.99 -2.23 -4.18
CA LEU A 10 2.10 -2.11 -3.02
C LEU A 10 2.80 -1.39 -1.86
N SER A 11 4.09 -1.66 -1.64
CA SER A 11 4.88 -0.94 -0.63
C SER A 11 4.99 0.55 -0.97
N LYS A 12 5.33 0.90 -2.22
CA LYS A 12 5.42 2.30 -2.66
C LYS A 12 4.09 3.04 -2.53
N VAL A 13 2.97 2.39 -2.88
CA VAL A 13 1.64 2.97 -2.70
C VAL A 13 1.36 3.26 -1.22
N VAL A 14 1.79 2.41 -0.29
CA VAL A 14 1.65 2.68 1.16
C VAL A 14 2.51 3.86 1.59
N GLU A 15 3.78 3.87 1.17
CA GLU A 15 4.70 4.96 1.46
C GLU A 15 4.13 6.32 1.03
N MET A 16 3.73 6.43 -0.22
CA MET A 16 3.20 7.66 -0.79
C MET A 16 1.86 8.07 -0.17
N ARG A 17 0.90 7.15 -0.05
CA ARG A 17 -0.48 7.47 0.37
C ARG A 17 -0.64 7.64 1.88
N PHE A 18 0.15 6.93 2.68
CA PHE A 18 0.02 6.92 4.13
C PHE A 18 1.07 7.81 4.80
N PHE A 19 2.33 7.72 4.38
CA PHE A 19 3.42 8.48 5.00
C PHE A 19 3.72 9.79 4.27
N GLY A 20 3.56 9.81 2.94
CA GLY A 20 3.74 11.00 2.11
C GLY A 20 2.49 11.87 1.96
N GLU A 21 1.36 11.46 2.56
CA GLU A 21 0.05 12.14 2.46
C GLU A 21 -0.41 12.48 1.01
N MET A 22 0.18 11.82 0.01
CA MET A 22 -0.07 12.11 -1.41
C MET A 22 -1.49 11.71 -1.80
N SER A 23 -2.10 12.43 -2.75
CA SER A 23 -3.40 12.05 -3.32
C SER A 23 -3.32 10.79 -4.23
N ILE A 24 -4.46 10.26 -4.70
CA ILE A 24 -4.44 9.13 -5.65
C ILE A 24 -3.86 9.58 -7.00
N GLU A 25 -4.21 10.81 -7.39
CA GLU A 25 -3.70 11.55 -8.53
C GLU A 25 -2.17 11.63 -8.49
N ASP A 26 -1.61 12.21 -7.44
CA ASP A 26 -0.16 12.43 -7.33
C ASP A 26 0.59 11.10 -7.25
N THR A 27 0.01 10.11 -6.57
CA THR A 27 0.59 8.76 -6.49
C THR A 27 0.59 8.07 -7.86
N ALA A 28 -0.46 8.27 -8.67
CA ALA A 28 -0.57 7.70 -10.00
C ALA A 28 0.46 8.31 -10.95
N GLU A 29 0.63 9.63 -10.88
CA GLU A 29 1.66 10.37 -11.61
C GLU A 29 3.06 9.91 -11.22
N ALA A 30 3.38 9.89 -9.91
CA ALA A 30 4.69 9.50 -9.40
C ALA A 30 5.08 8.05 -9.75
N LEU A 31 4.10 7.15 -9.86
CA LEU A 31 4.33 5.74 -10.19
C LEU A 31 4.18 5.42 -11.69
N GLY A 32 3.78 6.38 -12.53
CA GLY A 32 3.54 6.16 -13.95
C GLY A 32 2.42 5.14 -14.23
N VAL A 33 1.38 5.09 -13.40
CA VAL A 33 0.25 4.16 -13.55
C VAL A 33 -1.09 4.88 -13.53
N SER A 34 -2.17 4.20 -13.91
CA SER A 34 -3.50 4.79 -13.83
C SER A 34 -3.99 4.97 -12.40
N LYS A 35 -4.85 5.98 -12.16
CA LYS A 35 -5.54 6.18 -10.87
C LYS A 35 -6.32 4.93 -10.41
N SER A 36 -6.90 4.18 -11.35
CA SER A 36 -7.60 2.92 -11.06
C SER A 36 -6.66 1.82 -10.59
N THR A 37 -5.41 1.82 -11.05
CA THR A 37 -4.36 0.92 -10.55
C THR A 37 -3.96 1.29 -9.13
N VAL A 38 -3.71 2.57 -8.84
CA VAL A 38 -3.44 3.05 -7.46
C VAL A 38 -4.57 2.69 -6.50
N LYS A 39 -5.84 2.89 -6.90
CA LYS A 39 -7.01 2.50 -6.07
C LYS A 39 -7.00 1.02 -5.71
N ARG A 40 -6.78 0.14 -6.70
CA ARG A 40 -6.74 -1.31 -6.48
C ARG A 40 -5.56 -1.72 -5.62
N ASP A 41 -4.39 -1.16 -5.88
CA ASP A 41 -3.17 -1.46 -5.15
C ASP A 41 -3.28 -0.96 -3.70
N TRP A 42 -3.89 0.20 -3.46
CA TRP A 42 -4.16 0.69 -2.10
C TRP A 42 -5.08 -0.24 -1.30
N VAL A 43 -6.14 -0.76 -1.93
CA VAL A 43 -7.02 -1.75 -1.28
C VAL A 43 -6.27 -3.04 -0.94
N LYS A 44 -5.46 -3.56 -1.88
CA LYS A 44 -4.64 -4.77 -1.66
C LYS A 44 -3.62 -4.57 -0.54
N ALA A 45 -2.91 -3.46 -0.56
CA ALA A 45 -1.87 -3.16 0.43
C ALA A 45 -2.45 -3.04 1.84
N ARG A 46 -3.56 -2.32 2.02
CA ARG A 46 -4.27 -2.25 3.31
C ARG A 46 -4.78 -3.61 3.77
N GLY A 47 -5.36 -4.41 2.87
CA GLY A 47 -5.83 -5.76 3.19
C GLY A 47 -4.70 -6.68 3.65
N TRP A 48 -3.53 -6.58 3.01
CA TRP A 48 -2.35 -7.32 3.42
C TRP A 48 -1.83 -6.84 4.79
N LEU A 49 -1.70 -5.52 4.99
CA LEU A 49 -1.25 -4.94 6.26
C LEU A 49 -2.16 -5.31 7.42
N TYR A 50 -3.48 -5.28 7.22
CA TYR A 50 -4.44 -5.69 8.23
C TYR A 50 -4.20 -7.12 8.69
N LYS A 51 -4.02 -8.07 7.76
CA LYS A 51 -3.72 -9.48 8.11
C LYS A 51 -2.39 -9.62 8.84
N GLU A 52 -1.36 -8.96 8.34
CA GLU A 52 0.00 -9.00 8.88
C GLU A 52 0.07 -8.41 10.31
N LEU A 53 -0.66 -7.32 10.58
CA LEU A 53 -0.74 -6.72 11.90
C LEU A 53 -1.62 -7.55 12.83
N LYS A 54 -2.79 -8.01 12.38
CA LYS A 54 -3.69 -8.82 13.20
C LYS A 54 -2.99 -10.07 13.73
N GLY A 55 -2.26 -10.81 12.88
CA GLY A 55 -1.51 -11.99 13.31
C GLY A 55 -0.33 -11.71 14.26
N LYS A 56 0.05 -10.43 14.47
CA LYS A 56 1.09 -10.02 15.42
C LYS A 56 0.53 -9.54 16.77
N PHE A 57 -0.76 -9.23 16.82
CA PHE A 57 -1.43 -8.68 18.00
C PHE A 57 -2.53 -9.60 18.56
N GLU A 58 -2.68 -10.81 18.04
CA GLU A 58 -3.41 -11.86 18.77
C GLU A 58 -2.57 -12.21 20.02
N ILE A 59 -3.06 -11.74 21.17
CA ILE A 59 -2.58 -12.07 22.51
C ILE A 59 -3.42 -13.28 22.93
N ASP A 60 -2.75 -14.41 23.21
CA ASP A 60 -3.35 -15.57 23.89
C ASP A 60 -3.83 -15.21 25.31
#